data_AF-A0A2N0ZXP5-F1
#
_entry.id   AF-A0A2N0ZXP5-F1
#
_cell.length_a   1.000
_cell.length_b   1.000
_cell.length_c   1.000
_cell.angle_alpha   90.00
_cell.angle_beta   90.00
_cell.angle_gamma   90.00
#
_symmetry.space_group_name_H-M   'P 1'
#
loop_
_entity.id
_entity.type
_entity.pdbx_description
1 polymer ?
#
loop_
_entity_poly.entity_id
_entity_poly.type
_entity_poly.pdbx_seq_one_letter_code
_entity_poly.pdbx_strand_id
1 'polypeptide(L)' 'MAQALDLEVVVEGIETDVQADLLQALACEYGQGYLFSRPVTAEQFELLLLKENRDIKLVG' A
#
# COMPACT_ATOMS: atom_id res chain seq x y z
N MET A 1 -8.28 17.83 -2.43
CA MET A 1 -9.74 17.58 -2.48
C MET A 1 -10.16 16.47 -1.51
N ALA A 2 -9.65 15.25 -1.62
CA ALA A 2 -10.01 14.14 -0.72
C ALA A 2 -9.72 14.42 0.77
N GLN A 3 -8.59 15.05 1.09
CA GLN A 3 -8.26 15.49 2.46
C GLN A 3 -9.31 16.45 3.06
N ALA A 4 -9.97 17.27 2.24
CA ALA A 4 -11.02 18.17 2.71
C ALA A 4 -12.36 17.45 2.93
N LEU A 5 -12.49 16.21 2.45
CA LEU A 5 -13.66 15.36 2.58
C LEU A 5 -13.45 14.24 3.62
N ASP A 6 -12.31 14.24 4.32
CA ASP A 6 -11.94 13.19 5.28
C ASP A 6 -11.96 11.78 4.65
N LEU A 7 -11.50 11.69 3.40
CA LEU A 7 -11.42 10.45 2.65
C LEU A 7 -9.97 9.98 2.53
N GLU A 8 -9.77 8.69 2.81
CA GLU A 8 -8.53 7.98 2.48
C GLU A 8 -8.39 7.84 0.96
N VAL A 9 -7.16 8.00 0.46
CA VAL A 9 -6.84 7.89 -0.96
C VAL A 9 -5.79 6.80 -1.16
N VAL A 10 -6.09 5.86 -2.05
CA VAL A 10 -5.14 4.86 -2.55
C VAL A 10 -4.68 5.28 -3.94
N VAL A 11 -3.37 5.45 -4.12
CA VAL A 11 -2.80 5.74 -5.44
C VAL A 11 -2.33 4.45 -6.10
N GLU A 12 -2.86 4.14 -7.27
CA GLU A 12 -2.54 2.91 -7.99
C GLU A 12 -1.54 3.14 -9.14
N GLY A 13 -0.74 2.10 -9.46
CA GLY A 13 0.17 2.11 -10.60
C GLY A 13 1.54 2.74 -10.34
N ILE A 14 2.04 2.66 -9.11
CA ILE A 14 3.38 3.17 -8.75
C ILE A 14 4.46 2.19 -9.20
N GLU A 15 5.28 2.58 -10.17
CA GLU A 15 6.28 1.72 -10.82
C GLU A 15 7.73 2.19 -10.60
N THR A 16 7.93 3.44 -10.17
CA THR A 16 9.28 4.03 -10.00
C THR A 16 9.41 4.80 -8.69
N ASP A 17 10.63 4.86 -8.13
CA ASP A 17 10.90 5.62 -6.90
C ASP A 17 10.51 7.10 -7.04
N VAL A 18 10.73 7.70 -8.21
CA VAL A 18 10.36 9.09 -8.50
C VAL A 18 8.85 9.33 -8.35
N GLN A 19 8.02 8.36 -8.76
CA GLN A 19 6.57 8.45 -8.56
C GLN A 19 6.23 8.31 -7.08
N ALA A 20 6.85 7.38 -6.36
CA ALA A 20 6.62 7.20 -4.92
C ALA A 20 7.00 8.45 -4.12
N ASP A 21 8.15 9.06 -4.41
CA ASP A 21 8.64 10.27 -3.76
C ASP A 21 7.69 11.45 -3.97
N LEU A 22 7.19 11.63 -5.20
CA LEU A 22 6.21 12.66 -5.51
C LEU A 22 4.91 12.46 -4.71
N LEU A 23 4.41 11.23 -4.63
CA LEU A 23 3.16 10.92 -3.93
C LEU A 23 3.29 11.08 -2.41
N GLN A 24 4.46 10.73 -1.85
CA GLN A 24 4.78 11.02 -0.44
C GLN A 24 4.80 12.52 -0.17
N ALA A 25 5.40 13.33 -1.06
CA ALA A 25 5.40 14.78 -0.93
C ALA A 25 4.01 15.41 -1.02
N LEU A 26 3.06 14.74 -1.69
CA LEU A 26 1.64 15.13 -1.76
C LEU A 26 0.81 14.64 -0.56
N ALA A 27 1.44 14.00 0.43
CA ALA A 27 0.79 13.38 1.59
C ALA A 27 -0.27 12.35 1.18
N CYS A 28 0.00 11.56 0.13
CA CYS A 28 -0.75 10.35 -0.17
C CYS A 28 -0.24 9.21 0.71
N GLU A 29 -1.09 8.71 1.61
CA GLU A 29 -0.70 7.75 2.64
C GLU A 29 -0.69 6.30 2.14
N TYR A 30 -1.52 5.98 1.15
CA TYR A 30 -1.66 4.63 0.61
C TYR A 30 -1.30 4.59 -0.87
N GLY A 31 -0.60 3.52 -1.27
CA GLY A 31 -0.24 3.30 -2.66
C GLY A 31 -0.07 1.83 -3.01
N GLN A 32 -0.33 1.49 -4.27
CA GLN A 32 -0.06 0.18 -4.85
C GLN A 32 0.64 0.30 -6.20
N GLY A 33 1.50 -0.65 -6.51
CA GLY A 33 2.12 -0.74 -7.83
C GLY A 33 3.33 -1.65 -7.83
N TYR A 34 3.88 -1.89 -9.04
CA TYR A 34 4.95 -2.85 -9.26
C TYR A 34 6.28 -2.48 -8.61
N LEU A 35 6.46 -1.21 -8.21
CA LEU A 35 7.59 -0.80 -7.39
C LEU A 35 7.59 -1.54 -6.04
N PHE A 36 6.40 -1.74 -5.46
CA PHE A 36 6.24 -2.38 -4.15
C PHE A 36 6.09 -3.89 -4.27
N SER A 37 5.16 -4.34 -5.13
CA SER A 37 4.94 -5.76 -5.41
C SER A 37 4.22 -5.93 -6.73
N ARG A 38 4.58 -6.99 -7.45
CA ARG A 38 3.73 -7.53 -8.53
C ARG A 38 2.54 -8.28 -7.91
N PRO A 39 1.49 -8.61 -8.70
CA PRO A 39 0.48 -9.57 -8.27
C PRO A 39 1.15 -10.88 -7.88
N VAL A 40 0.77 -11.41 -6.72
CA VAL A 40 1.32 -12.62 -6.13
C VAL A 40 0.22 -13.66 -5.97
N THR A 41 0.59 -14.92 -5.79
CA THR A 41 -0.38 -15.97 -5.44
C THR A 41 -0.90 -15.79 -4.02
N ALA A 42 -1.99 -16.47 -3.67
CA ALA A 42 -2.54 -16.44 -2.31
C ALA A 42 -1.50 -16.91 -1.27
N GLU A 43 -0.76 -17.97 -1.56
CA GLU A 43 0.26 -18.52 -0.67
C GLU A 43 1.41 -17.53 -0.46
N GLN A 44 1.81 -16.82 -1.52
CA GLN A 44 2.83 -15.78 -1.44
C GLN A 44 2.34 -14.57 -0.64
N PHE A 45 1.06 -14.20 -0.81
CA PHE A 45 0.44 -13.12 -0.04
C PHE A 45 0.37 -13.46 1.46
N GLU A 46 -0.01 -14.68 1.83
CA GLU A 46 0.01 -15.14 3.22
C GLU A 46 1.41 -15.02 3.84
N LEU A 47 2.46 -15.39 3.10
CA LEU A 47 3.84 -15.25 3.56
C LEU A 47 4.26 -13.78 3.74
N LEU A 48 3.78 -12.86 2.89
CA LEU A 48 4.03 -11.43 3.02
C LEU A 48 3.32 -10.86 4.26
N LEU A 49 2.06 -11.25 4.49
CA LEU A 49 1.29 -10.86 5.68
C LEU A 49 1.96 -11.32 6.98
N LEU A 50 2.50 -12.55 7.01
CA LEU A 50 3.15 -13.10 8.20
C LEU A 50 4.56 -12.54 8.45
N LYS A 51 5.21 -12.00 7.41
CA LYS A 51 6.54 -11.36 7.53
C LYS A 51 6.47 -9.99 8.17
N GLU A 52 5.39 -9.25 7.96
CA GLU A 52 5.14 -8.01 8.66
C GLU A 52 4.57 -8.32 10.04
N ASN A 53 5.38 -8.15 11.07
CA ASN A 53 5.04 -8.40 12.47
C ASN A 53 4.03 -7.35 13.00
N ARG A 54 2.84 -7.26 12.38
CA ARG A 54 1.69 -6.52 12.90
C ARG A 54 0.83 -7.50 13.67
N ASP A 55 0.51 -7.18 14.92
CA ASP A 55 -0.45 -7.92 15.74
C ASP A 55 -1.78 -8.07 15.01
N ILE A 56 -1.95 -9.15 14.23
CA ILE A 56 -3.24 -9.52 13.67
C ILE A 56 -4.07 -10.01 14.85
N LYS A 57 -4.95 -9.16 15.36
CA LYS A 57 -6.06 -9.60 16.20
C LYS A 57 -6.96 -10.48 15.32
N LEU A 58 -6.71 -11.78 15.34
CA LEU A 58 -7.63 -12.77 14.80
C LEU A 58 -8.94 -12.64 15.60
N VAL A 59 -9.94 -12.02 14.99
CA VAL A 59 -11.31 -12.07 15.48
C VAL A 59 -11.88 -13.44 15.08
N GLY A 60 -12.16 -14.27 16.09
CA GLY A 60 -12.93 -15.49 15.94
C GLY A 60 -14.43 -15.23 16.01
#